data_AF-A0ABD6HEK4-F1
#
_entry.id   AF-A0ABD6HEK4-F1
#
_cell.length_a   1.000
_cell.length_b   1.000
_cell.length_c   1.000
_cell.angle_alpha   90.00
_cell.angle_beta   90.00
_cell.angle_gamma   90.00
#
_symmetry.space_group_name_H-M   'P 1'
#
loop_
_entity.id
_entity.type
_entity.pdbx_description
1 polymer ?
#
loop_
_entity_poly.entity_id
_entity_poly.type
_entity_poly.pdbx_seq_one_letter_code
_entity_poly.pdbx_strand_id
1 'polypeptide(L)'
;MRFFRGISVPSDNATAIIEDIRRDGITNTWRWKTKHHRPDPAIIVKHDLTRADTRPHGSGVAAACACGTIEGASYYAWQHNKNADDNTPIIIEFDNDIEGVAIDGKDFLYTILGSGDPDLSRNTIRAVFGEVGLEYAERAWANDDPYARSAIGDLMIHNPKVVSAHYDNTLTLGGRSNTQFKNAFTISLPISTSQIIDVQTPNAPLPLPPVDVHLKNFLLNH
;
A
#
# COMPACT_ATOMS: atom_id res chain seq x y z
N MET A 1 9.91 9.13 6.49
CA MET A 1 8.44 9.06 6.67
C MET A 1 8.14 7.94 7.65
N ARG A 2 7.13 8.10 8.52
CA ARG A 2 6.82 7.15 9.60
C ARG A 2 5.76 6.15 9.14
N PHE A 3 6.05 4.87 9.27
CA PHE A 3 5.15 3.80 8.88
C PHE A 3 4.88 2.83 10.02
N PHE A 4 3.74 2.17 9.90
CA PHE A 4 3.26 1.19 10.85
C PHE A 4 2.89 -0.08 10.11
N ARG A 5 3.35 -1.21 10.61
CA ARG A 5 2.96 -2.51 10.08
C ARG A 5 2.34 -3.36 11.16
N GLY A 6 1.12 -3.81 10.91
CA GLY A 6 0.43 -4.77 11.75
C GLY A 6 0.55 -6.19 11.23
N ILE A 7 0.98 -7.11 12.09
CA ILE A 7 1.00 -8.55 11.84
C ILE A 7 0.27 -9.28 12.97
N SER A 8 -0.20 -10.49 12.70
CA SER A 8 -0.62 -11.43 13.73
C SER A 8 0.32 -12.62 13.70
N VAL A 9 0.69 -13.13 14.87
CA VAL A 9 1.67 -14.21 15.04
C VAL A 9 1.19 -15.22 16.09
N PRO A 10 1.78 -16.42 16.16
CA PRO A 10 1.47 -17.37 17.22
C PRO A 10 1.88 -16.82 18.58
N SER A 11 1.03 -16.98 19.59
CA SER A 11 1.22 -16.40 20.92
C SER A 11 2.50 -16.86 21.60
N ASP A 12 2.89 -18.12 21.41
CA ASP A 12 4.11 -18.73 21.92
C ASP A 12 5.38 -18.16 21.27
N ASN A 13 5.28 -17.58 20.07
CA ASN A 13 6.38 -17.02 19.31
C ASN A 13 6.45 -15.49 19.35
N ALA A 14 5.45 -14.81 19.93
CA ALA A 14 5.35 -13.35 19.84
C ALA A 14 6.58 -12.63 20.40
N THR A 15 7.06 -13.01 21.58
CA THR A 15 8.26 -12.42 22.20
C THR A 15 9.50 -12.61 21.33
N ALA A 16 9.74 -13.83 20.82
CA ALA A 16 10.89 -14.12 19.98
C ALA A 16 10.86 -13.31 18.67
N ILE A 17 9.69 -13.19 18.03
CA ILE A 17 9.53 -12.39 16.81
C ILE A 17 9.80 -10.90 17.08
N ILE A 18 9.34 -10.36 18.22
CA ILE A 18 9.64 -8.97 18.62
C ILE A 18 11.14 -8.77 18.79
N GLU A 19 11.81 -9.69 19.50
CA GLU A 19 13.26 -9.64 19.71
C GLU A 19 14.04 -9.74 18.40
N ASP A 20 13.64 -10.64 17.50
CA ASP A 20 14.24 -10.81 16.18
C ASP A 20 14.10 -9.54 15.33
N ILE A 21 12.92 -8.90 15.30
CA ILE A 21 12.72 -7.66 14.55
C ILE A 21 13.56 -6.53 15.14
N ARG A 22 13.64 -6.43 16.47
CA ARG A 22 14.48 -5.41 17.12
C ARG A 22 15.97 -5.62 16.85
N ARG A 23 16.41 -6.88 16.82
CA ARG A 23 17.82 -7.26 16.66
C ARG A 23 18.29 -7.22 15.20
N ASP A 24 17.45 -7.66 14.27
CA ASP A 24 17.83 -7.93 12.87
C ASP A 24 17.07 -7.05 11.85
N GLY A 25 16.04 -6.32 12.30
CA GLY A 25 15.14 -5.56 11.43
C GLY A 25 14.17 -6.48 10.69
N ILE A 26 13.67 -6.03 9.53
CA ILE A 26 12.84 -6.83 8.65
C ILE A 26 13.65 -7.23 7.41
N THR A 27 13.92 -8.52 7.28
CA THR A 27 14.83 -9.06 6.25
C THR A 27 14.10 -9.54 5.00
N ASN A 28 14.86 -9.84 3.93
CA ASN A 28 14.33 -10.38 2.69
C ASN A 28 13.79 -11.82 2.80
N THR A 29 14.10 -12.54 3.87
CA THR A 29 13.60 -13.91 4.13
C THR A 29 12.29 -13.91 4.92
N TRP A 30 11.75 -12.73 5.25
CA TRP A 30 10.56 -12.61 6.06
C TRP A 30 9.33 -13.25 5.41
N ARG A 31 8.54 -13.98 6.20
CA ARG A 31 7.42 -14.80 5.70
C ARG A 31 6.26 -13.98 5.11
N TRP A 32 6.13 -12.71 5.49
CA TRP A 32 5.05 -11.83 5.04
C TRP A 32 5.50 -10.78 4.01
N LYS A 33 6.47 -11.13 3.17
CA LYS A 33 6.91 -10.27 2.07
C LYS A 33 5.96 -10.36 0.87
N THR A 34 5.87 -9.27 0.14
CA THR A 34 5.25 -9.20 -1.18
C THR A 34 6.31 -8.91 -2.24
N LYS A 35 5.89 -8.88 -3.50
CA LYS A 35 6.72 -8.43 -4.62
C LYS A 35 6.28 -7.05 -5.04
N HIS A 36 7.27 -6.19 -5.22
CA HIS A 36 7.12 -4.83 -5.67
C HIS A 36 7.98 -4.62 -6.92
N HIS A 37 7.43 -3.99 -7.96
CA HIS A 37 8.18 -3.67 -9.19
C HIS A 37 8.42 -2.17 -9.18
N ARG A 38 9.61 -1.73 -9.59
CA ARG A 38 9.96 -0.31 -9.68
C ARG A 38 10.45 0.04 -11.08
N PRO A 39 9.55 0.37 -12.00
CA PRO A 39 9.95 0.79 -13.33
C PRO A 39 10.68 2.14 -13.31
N ASP A 40 11.46 2.37 -14.37
CA ASP A 40 12.03 3.68 -14.64
C ASP A 40 10.89 4.68 -14.92
N PRO A 41 10.73 5.76 -14.14
CA PRO A 41 9.67 6.74 -14.35
C PRO A 41 9.73 7.41 -15.73
N ALA A 42 10.91 7.46 -16.38
CA ALA A 42 11.07 8.07 -17.70
C ALA A 42 10.26 7.36 -18.80
N ILE A 43 9.93 6.08 -18.63
CA ILE A 43 9.13 5.33 -19.61
C ILE A 43 7.68 5.83 -19.69
N ILE A 44 7.26 6.73 -18.79
CA ILE A 44 5.97 7.41 -18.91
C ILE A 44 5.83 8.10 -20.26
N VAL A 45 6.89 8.51 -20.97
CA VAL A 45 6.73 9.15 -22.29
C VAL A 45 6.39 8.16 -23.41
N LYS A 46 6.47 6.85 -23.16
CA LYS A 46 6.14 5.80 -24.13
C LYS A 46 4.64 5.81 -24.46
N HIS A 47 4.30 5.81 -25.75
CA HIS A 47 2.91 5.86 -26.22
C HIS A 47 2.20 4.51 -26.07
N ASP A 48 2.89 3.42 -26.36
CA ASP A 48 2.45 2.03 -26.28
C ASP A 48 2.93 1.34 -24.99
N LEU A 49 2.78 2.02 -23.85
CA LEU A 49 3.23 1.50 -22.57
C LEU A 49 2.45 0.22 -22.19
N THR A 50 3.18 -0.87 -21.96
CA THR A 50 2.62 -2.16 -21.58
C THR A 50 3.02 -2.55 -20.17
N ARG A 51 2.33 -3.55 -19.60
CA ARG A 51 2.75 -4.17 -18.32
C ARG A 51 4.12 -4.85 -18.39
N ALA A 52 4.57 -5.27 -19.57
CA ALA A 52 5.90 -5.85 -19.71
C ALA A 52 7.00 -4.80 -19.51
N ASP A 53 6.73 -3.54 -19.86
CA ASP A 53 7.63 -2.42 -19.62
C ASP A 53 7.73 -2.09 -18.12
N THR A 54 6.63 -2.19 -17.38
CA THR A 54 6.58 -1.81 -15.96
C THR A 54 6.85 -2.95 -14.98
N ARG A 55 6.61 -4.19 -15.41
CA ARG A 55 6.78 -5.41 -14.61
C ARG A 55 7.56 -6.48 -15.41
N PRO A 56 8.80 -6.21 -15.84
CA PRO A 56 9.57 -7.19 -16.59
C PRO A 56 9.78 -8.46 -15.77
N HIS A 57 9.77 -9.62 -16.45
CA HIS A 57 9.88 -10.91 -15.77
C HIS A 57 11.14 -10.98 -14.90
N GLY A 58 10.99 -11.38 -13.65
CA GLY A 58 12.10 -11.51 -12.69
C GLY A 58 12.55 -10.21 -12.00
N SER A 59 11.94 -9.05 -12.28
CA SER A 59 12.38 -7.75 -11.73
C SER A 59 11.78 -7.37 -10.37
N GLY A 60 10.89 -8.20 -9.81
CA GLY A 60 10.23 -7.91 -8.54
C GLY A 60 11.20 -7.94 -7.36
N VAL A 61 11.22 -6.87 -6.58
CA VAL A 61 11.98 -6.73 -5.33
C VAL A 61 11.10 -7.12 -4.15
N ALA A 62 11.71 -7.67 -3.10
CA ALA A 62 11.00 -7.99 -1.86
C ALA A 62 10.53 -6.70 -1.18
N ALA A 63 9.28 -6.70 -0.73
CA ALA A 63 8.70 -5.56 -0.03
C ALA A 63 7.80 -6.01 1.13
N ALA A 64 7.53 -5.09 2.04
CA ALA A 64 6.63 -5.24 3.17
C ALA A 64 5.45 -4.26 3.02
N CYS A 65 4.21 -4.76 3.10
CA CYS A 65 3.05 -3.89 3.29
C CYS A 65 3.12 -3.13 4.62
N ALA A 66 2.71 -1.86 4.62
CA ALA A 66 2.60 -1.00 5.79
C ALA A 66 1.53 0.09 5.57
N CYS A 67 1.11 0.74 6.66
CA CYS A 67 0.23 1.89 6.67
C CYS A 67 1.02 3.14 7.11
N GLY A 68 0.58 4.31 6.69
CA GLY A 68 1.05 5.60 7.23
C GLY A 68 0.40 5.96 8.57
N THR A 69 -0.55 5.16 9.07
CA THR A 69 -1.20 5.37 10.38
C THR A 69 -1.22 4.11 11.23
N ILE A 70 -1.23 4.30 12.54
CA ILE A 70 -1.25 3.21 13.52
C ILE A 70 -2.62 2.49 13.54
N GLU A 71 -3.72 3.17 13.27
CA GLU A 71 -5.05 2.57 13.19
C GLU A 71 -5.14 1.58 12.02
N GLY A 72 -4.56 1.94 10.86
CA GLY A 72 -4.45 1.03 9.72
C GLY A 72 -3.66 -0.22 10.07
N ALA A 73 -2.49 -0.07 10.70
CA ALA A 73 -1.71 -1.20 11.17
C ALA A 73 -2.47 -2.05 12.21
N SER A 74 -3.18 -1.42 13.15
CA SER A 74 -4.01 -2.11 14.13
C SER A 74 -5.08 -2.98 13.47
N TYR A 75 -5.77 -2.49 12.43
CA TYR A 75 -6.71 -3.30 11.66
C TYR A 75 -6.07 -4.56 11.08
N TYR A 76 -4.88 -4.44 10.49
CA TYR A 76 -4.19 -5.60 9.95
C TYR A 76 -3.75 -6.60 11.03
N ALA A 77 -3.24 -6.12 12.17
CA ALA A 77 -2.78 -6.98 13.25
C ALA A 77 -3.93 -7.76 13.94
N TRP A 78 -5.09 -7.12 14.10
CA TRP A 78 -6.20 -7.65 14.89
C TRP A 78 -7.32 -8.31 14.09
N GLN A 79 -7.52 -7.90 12.84
CA GLN A 79 -8.65 -8.36 12.02
C GLN A 79 -8.17 -9.11 10.78
N HIS A 80 -7.42 -8.44 9.90
CA HIS A 80 -7.11 -9.01 8.59
C HIS A 80 -6.14 -10.20 8.66
N ASN A 81 -5.07 -10.10 9.46
CA ASN A 81 -4.05 -11.15 9.55
C ASN A 81 -4.31 -12.15 10.68
N LYS A 82 -5.35 -11.93 11.49
CA LYS A 82 -5.66 -12.76 12.64
C LYS A 82 -6.37 -14.04 12.19
N ASN A 83 -5.89 -15.17 12.68
CA ASN A 83 -6.55 -16.47 12.53
C ASN A 83 -6.38 -17.30 13.81
N ALA A 84 -6.70 -18.60 13.76
CA ALA A 84 -6.61 -19.49 14.93
C ALA A 84 -5.16 -19.65 15.43
N ASP A 85 -4.21 -19.76 14.50
CA ASP A 85 -2.80 -19.99 14.78
C ASP A 85 -2.05 -18.67 15.00
N ASP A 86 -2.27 -17.69 14.12
CA ASP A 86 -1.73 -16.34 14.24
C ASP A 86 -2.74 -15.44 14.98
N ASN A 87 -2.68 -15.42 16.31
CA ASN A 87 -3.69 -14.79 17.16
C ASN A 87 -3.20 -13.63 18.03
N THR A 88 -1.88 -13.40 18.06
CA THR A 88 -1.24 -12.35 18.85
C THR A 88 -0.79 -11.20 17.94
N PRO A 89 -1.38 -10.00 18.12
CA PRO A 89 -1.09 -8.85 17.27
C PRO A 89 0.28 -8.27 17.61
N ILE A 90 1.04 -7.86 16.60
CA ILE A 90 2.26 -7.06 16.75
C ILE A 90 2.15 -5.85 15.84
N ILE A 91 2.48 -4.68 16.37
CA ILE A 91 2.68 -3.45 15.60
C ILE A 91 4.16 -3.12 15.57
N ILE A 92 4.67 -2.90 14.36
CA ILE A 92 6.04 -2.48 14.07
C ILE A 92 5.98 -1.04 13.58
N GLU A 93 6.66 -0.14 14.27
CA GLU A 93 6.82 1.26 13.90
C GLU A 93 8.24 1.49 13.37
N PHE A 94 8.34 2.12 12.21
CA PHE A 94 9.64 2.35 11.55
C PHE A 94 9.63 3.57 10.64
N ASP A 95 10.82 4.12 10.37
CA ASP A 95 11.02 5.20 9.41
C ASP A 95 11.56 4.65 8.08
N ASN A 96 11.10 5.19 6.97
CA ASN A 96 11.66 4.90 5.64
C ASN A 96 11.73 6.16 4.77
N ASP A 97 12.70 6.19 3.88
CA ASP A 97 12.85 7.24 2.88
C ASP A 97 11.78 7.07 1.80
N ILE A 98 11.30 8.18 1.23
CA ILE A 98 10.23 8.15 0.24
C ILE A 98 10.62 7.33 -0.99
N GLU A 99 11.91 7.28 -1.27
CA GLU A 99 12.51 6.48 -2.31
C GLU A 99 12.25 4.99 -2.06
N GLY A 100 12.21 4.49 -0.83
CA GLY A 100 11.93 3.09 -0.52
C GLY A 100 10.45 2.70 -0.59
N VAL A 101 9.56 3.67 -0.85
CA VAL A 101 8.12 3.57 -0.65
C VAL A 101 7.38 3.56 -1.98
N ALA A 102 6.32 2.76 -2.06
CA ALA A 102 5.30 2.90 -3.09
C ALA A 102 3.90 2.65 -2.51
N ILE A 103 2.89 3.15 -3.19
CA ILE A 103 1.49 2.93 -2.80
C ILE A 103 1.07 1.49 -3.10
N ASP A 104 0.41 0.82 -2.14
CA ASP A 104 -0.27 -0.45 -2.42
C ASP A 104 -1.62 -0.18 -3.10
N GLY A 105 -1.60 -0.12 -4.42
CA GLY A 105 -2.78 0.23 -5.21
C GLY A 105 -3.82 -0.88 -5.39
N LYS A 106 -3.59 -2.10 -4.89
CA LYS A 106 -4.39 -3.31 -5.24
C LYS A 106 -5.85 -3.22 -4.84
N ASP A 107 -6.11 -2.66 -3.67
CA ASP A 107 -7.45 -2.67 -3.09
C ASP A 107 -8.29 -1.45 -3.48
N PHE A 108 -7.72 -0.45 -4.17
CA PHE A 108 -8.44 0.76 -4.55
C PHE A 108 -7.97 1.32 -5.89
N LEU A 109 -6.74 1.82 -5.95
CA LEU A 109 -6.23 2.58 -7.10
C LEU A 109 -6.30 1.80 -8.42
N TYR A 110 -5.78 0.58 -8.48
CA TYR A 110 -5.76 -0.19 -9.73
C TYR A 110 -7.16 -0.51 -10.24
N THR A 111 -8.13 -0.68 -9.34
CA THR A 111 -9.53 -0.89 -9.74
C THR A 111 -10.15 0.38 -10.28
N ILE A 112 -9.90 1.54 -9.68
CA ILE A 112 -10.37 2.83 -10.20
C ILE A 112 -9.76 3.13 -11.57
N LEU A 113 -8.45 2.92 -11.73
CA LEU A 113 -7.80 3.12 -13.03
C LEU A 113 -8.31 2.13 -14.08
N GLY A 114 -8.52 0.86 -13.72
CA GLY A 114 -8.94 -0.18 -14.65
C GLY A 114 -10.39 -0.07 -15.09
N SER A 115 -11.31 0.08 -14.14
CA SER A 115 -12.76 -0.07 -14.34
C SER A 115 -13.61 1.01 -13.66
N GLY A 116 -12.99 2.05 -13.08
CA GLY A 116 -13.73 3.17 -12.50
C GLY A 116 -14.27 4.10 -13.58
N ASP A 117 -15.42 4.72 -13.30
CA ASP A 117 -15.95 5.86 -14.04
C ASP A 117 -15.05 7.08 -13.78
N PRO A 118 -14.40 7.67 -14.80
CA PRO A 118 -13.54 8.83 -14.63
C PRO A 118 -14.28 10.03 -14.01
N ASP A 119 -15.50 10.32 -14.45
CA ASP A 119 -16.27 11.49 -14.00
C ASP A 119 -16.58 11.39 -12.50
N LEU A 120 -16.94 10.20 -12.03
CA LEU A 120 -17.18 9.94 -10.61
C LEU A 120 -15.87 9.91 -9.79
N SER A 121 -14.76 9.50 -10.39
CA SER A 121 -13.51 9.22 -9.69
C SER A 121 -12.59 10.43 -9.51
N ARG A 122 -12.63 11.43 -10.41
CA ARG A 122 -11.66 12.55 -10.46
C ARG A 122 -11.44 13.25 -9.13
N ASN A 123 -12.51 13.65 -8.45
CA ASN A 123 -12.41 14.40 -7.20
C ASN A 123 -11.78 13.58 -6.09
N THR A 124 -12.12 12.29 -6.01
CA THR A 124 -11.54 11.36 -5.06
C THR A 124 -10.06 11.12 -5.36
N ILE A 125 -9.70 10.87 -6.63
CA ILE A 125 -8.30 10.69 -7.01
C ILE A 125 -7.47 11.92 -6.63
N ARG A 126 -7.96 13.13 -6.94
CA ARG A 126 -7.30 14.37 -6.55
C ARG A 126 -7.14 14.49 -5.03
N ALA A 127 -8.18 14.18 -4.27
CA ALA A 127 -8.17 14.29 -2.81
C ALA A 127 -7.19 13.30 -2.15
N VAL A 128 -7.12 12.07 -2.67
CA VAL A 128 -6.31 10.99 -2.08
C VAL A 128 -4.87 11.00 -2.60
N PHE A 129 -4.67 11.27 -3.88
CA PHE A 129 -3.39 11.10 -4.57
C PHE A 129 -2.79 12.43 -5.08
N GLY A 130 -3.45 13.55 -4.82
CA GLY A 130 -3.03 14.88 -5.24
C GLY A 130 -3.22 15.15 -6.74
N GLU A 131 -2.89 16.36 -7.17
CA GLU A 131 -3.01 16.77 -8.59
C GLU A 131 -2.13 15.92 -9.50
N VAL A 132 -0.90 15.59 -9.08
CA VAL A 132 -0.03 14.71 -9.86
C VAL A 132 -0.65 13.32 -10.00
N GLY A 133 -1.28 12.80 -8.95
CA GLY A 133 -1.99 11.52 -9.03
C GLY A 133 -3.13 11.55 -10.03
N LEU A 134 -3.86 12.67 -10.09
CA LEU A 134 -4.89 12.89 -11.09
C LEU A 134 -4.32 12.94 -12.52
N GLU A 135 -3.18 13.58 -12.75
CA GLU A 135 -2.53 13.59 -14.07
C GLU A 135 -2.23 12.17 -14.59
N TYR A 136 -1.73 11.29 -13.72
CA TYR A 136 -1.56 9.87 -14.07
C TYR A 136 -2.91 9.18 -14.35
N ALA A 137 -3.93 9.47 -13.57
CA ALA A 137 -5.25 8.86 -13.74
C ALA A 137 -5.93 9.29 -15.05
N GLU A 138 -5.91 10.59 -15.41
CA GLU A 138 -6.42 11.08 -16.69
C GLU A 138 -5.72 10.40 -17.87
N ARG A 139 -4.39 10.25 -17.76
CA ARG A 139 -3.62 9.54 -18.78
C ARG A 139 -4.00 8.06 -18.87
N ALA A 140 -4.25 7.41 -17.74
CA ALA A 140 -4.72 6.03 -17.72
C ALA A 140 -6.10 5.91 -18.38
N TRP A 141 -7.04 6.78 -18.03
CA TRP A 141 -8.41 6.74 -18.58
C TRP A 141 -8.49 7.13 -20.06
N ALA A 142 -7.51 7.89 -20.58
CA ALA A 142 -7.38 8.17 -22.00
C ALA A 142 -6.95 6.94 -22.84
N ASN A 143 -6.57 5.82 -22.21
CA ASN A 143 -6.26 4.56 -22.89
C ASN A 143 -7.45 3.61 -22.81
N ASP A 144 -7.80 2.94 -23.91
CA ASP A 144 -8.87 1.91 -23.89
C ASP A 144 -8.39 0.56 -23.37
N ASP A 145 -7.07 0.29 -23.41
CA ASP A 145 -6.51 -0.97 -22.93
C ASP A 145 -6.35 -0.98 -21.39
N PRO A 146 -7.08 -1.84 -20.65
CA PRO A 146 -6.95 -1.94 -19.20
C PRO A 146 -5.54 -2.34 -18.72
N TYR A 147 -4.75 -3.02 -19.56
CA TYR A 147 -3.36 -3.33 -19.23
C TYR A 147 -2.44 -2.11 -19.30
N ALA A 148 -2.63 -1.24 -20.30
CA ALA A 148 -1.94 0.04 -20.37
C ALA A 148 -2.29 0.94 -19.17
N ARG A 149 -3.58 0.97 -18.74
CA ARG A 149 -3.99 1.70 -17.53
C ARG A 149 -3.26 1.21 -16.28
N SER A 150 -3.10 -0.11 -16.15
CA SER A 150 -2.38 -0.73 -15.04
C SER A 150 -0.88 -0.37 -15.06
N ALA A 151 -0.27 -0.29 -16.24
CA ALA A 151 1.13 0.11 -16.39
C ALA A 151 1.34 1.59 -16.01
N ILE A 152 0.41 2.47 -16.37
CA ILE A 152 0.44 3.87 -15.91
C ILE A 152 0.28 3.93 -14.38
N GLY A 153 -0.60 3.10 -13.81
CA GLY A 153 -0.72 2.93 -12.36
C GLY A 153 0.58 2.47 -11.70
N ASP A 154 1.32 1.55 -12.32
CA ASP A 154 2.63 1.12 -11.81
C ASP A 154 3.60 2.30 -11.71
N LEU A 155 3.60 3.25 -12.64
CA LEU A 155 4.45 4.44 -12.56
C LEU A 155 3.95 5.42 -11.50
N MET A 156 2.64 5.60 -11.40
CA MET A 156 1.99 6.50 -10.44
C MET A 156 2.36 6.18 -8.99
N ILE A 157 2.34 4.90 -8.60
CA ILE A 157 2.52 4.49 -7.21
C ILE A 157 3.91 4.79 -6.63
N HIS A 158 4.90 5.11 -7.47
CA HIS A 158 6.26 5.48 -7.03
C HIS A 158 6.55 6.98 -7.11
N ASN A 159 5.67 7.76 -7.71
CA ASN A 159 5.94 9.18 -7.86
C ASN A 159 5.97 9.83 -6.47
N PRO A 160 7.09 10.47 -6.04
CA PRO A 160 7.21 10.98 -4.68
C PRO A 160 6.11 11.97 -4.28
N LYS A 161 5.62 12.78 -5.23
CA LYS A 161 4.52 13.71 -4.96
C LYS A 161 3.20 12.99 -4.69
N VAL A 162 2.95 11.90 -5.42
CA VAL A 162 1.75 11.06 -5.26
C VAL A 162 1.84 10.26 -3.95
N VAL A 163 3.01 9.70 -3.64
CA VAL A 163 3.28 8.99 -2.37
C VAL A 163 3.07 9.93 -1.18
N SER A 164 3.59 11.15 -1.24
CA SER A 164 3.40 12.15 -0.17
C SER A 164 1.93 12.52 -0.01
N ALA A 165 1.21 12.79 -1.12
CA ALA A 165 -0.21 13.11 -1.06
C ALA A 165 -1.04 11.97 -0.44
N HIS A 166 -0.77 10.72 -0.82
CA HIS A 166 -1.44 9.55 -0.24
C HIS A 166 -1.08 9.32 1.23
N TYR A 167 0.15 9.64 1.61
CA TYR A 167 0.57 9.57 3.01
C TYR A 167 -0.19 10.57 3.88
N ASP A 168 -0.39 11.79 3.37
CA ASP A 168 -1.13 12.86 4.06
C ASP A 168 -2.66 12.72 3.93
N ASN A 169 -3.16 11.72 3.19
CA ASN A 169 -4.58 11.50 3.00
C ASN A 169 -5.31 11.26 4.33
N THR A 170 -6.37 12.03 4.55
CA THR A 170 -7.21 11.94 5.75
C THR A 170 -8.48 11.13 5.53
N LEU A 171 -8.86 10.86 4.28
CA LEU A 171 -10.07 10.11 3.92
C LEU A 171 -9.88 8.61 4.14
N THR A 172 -10.86 7.99 4.77
CA THR A 172 -10.91 6.54 4.93
C THR A 172 -11.52 5.91 3.70
N LEU A 173 -10.76 5.04 3.05
CA LEU A 173 -11.13 4.33 1.83
C LEU A 173 -11.67 2.95 2.17
N GLY A 174 -12.81 2.60 1.58
CA GLY A 174 -13.36 1.26 1.54
C GLY A 174 -12.97 0.59 0.23
N GLY A 175 -11.97 -0.28 0.28
CA GLY A 175 -11.42 -0.97 -0.87
C GLY A 175 -12.13 -2.26 -1.24
N ARG A 176 -11.46 -3.08 -2.07
CA ARG A 176 -11.88 -4.44 -2.40
C ARG A 176 -11.99 -5.29 -1.13
N SER A 177 -12.89 -6.29 -1.17
CA SER A 177 -13.10 -7.24 -0.07
C SER A 177 -13.44 -6.58 1.27
N ASN A 178 -14.07 -5.39 1.25
CA ASN A 178 -14.39 -4.59 2.43
C ASN A 178 -13.17 -4.20 3.29
N THR A 179 -11.99 -4.07 2.67
CA THR A 179 -10.82 -3.48 3.33
C THR A 179 -11.07 -2.03 3.67
N GLN A 180 -10.52 -1.55 4.79
CA GLN A 180 -10.71 -0.20 5.28
C GLN A 180 -9.38 0.39 5.70
N PHE A 181 -8.96 1.46 5.02
CA PHE A 181 -7.65 2.08 5.22
C PHE A 181 -7.66 3.54 4.76
N LYS A 182 -6.87 4.40 5.40
CA LYS A 182 -6.58 5.74 4.85
C LYS A 182 -5.51 5.66 3.77
N ASN A 183 -4.47 4.89 4.07
CA ASN A 183 -3.34 4.70 3.19
C ASN A 183 -2.73 3.32 3.39
N ALA A 184 -2.10 2.84 2.33
CA ALA A 184 -1.50 1.52 2.25
C ALA A 184 -0.31 1.62 1.30
N PHE A 185 0.82 1.07 1.73
CA PHE A 185 2.11 1.17 1.07
C PHE A 185 2.79 -0.18 1.00
N THR A 186 3.67 -0.33 0.01
CA THR A 186 4.72 -1.34 -0.01
C THR A 186 6.06 -0.67 0.23
N ILE A 187 6.81 -1.16 1.20
CA ILE A 187 8.12 -0.67 1.61
C ILE A 187 9.19 -1.66 1.14
N SER A 188 10.21 -1.17 0.46
CA SER A 188 11.33 -2.00 -0.01
C SER A 188 12.05 -2.66 1.17
N LEU A 189 12.39 -3.93 1.02
CA LEU A 189 13.17 -4.67 2.00
C LEU A 189 14.67 -4.70 1.62
N PRO A 190 15.58 -4.78 2.61
CA PRO A 190 15.32 -4.87 4.05
C PRO A 190 14.92 -3.53 4.70
N ILE A 191 14.19 -3.59 5.81
CA ILE A 191 14.06 -2.45 6.75
C ILE A 191 15.09 -2.69 7.85
N SER A 192 16.10 -1.83 7.93
CA SER A 192 17.22 -1.97 8.87
C SER A 192 16.79 -1.77 10.32
N THR A 193 17.59 -2.28 11.27
CA THR A 193 17.37 -2.07 12.71
C THR A 193 17.36 -0.60 13.09
N SER A 194 18.22 0.22 12.49
CA SER A 194 18.26 1.68 12.69
C SER A 194 17.00 2.40 12.24
N GLN A 195 16.18 1.77 11.39
CA GLN A 195 14.89 2.30 10.96
C GLN A 195 13.74 1.86 11.88
N ILE A 196 13.92 0.79 12.65
CA ILE A 196 12.92 0.32 13.62
C ILE A 196 12.91 1.27 14.82
N ILE A 197 11.73 1.76 15.16
CA ILE A 197 11.52 2.68 16.29
C ILE A 197 10.89 1.94 17.45
N ASP A 198 9.85 1.17 17.18
CA ASP A 198 9.20 0.36 18.19
C ASP A 198 8.63 -0.93 17.58
N VAL A 199 8.54 -1.95 18.42
CA VAL A 199 7.91 -3.23 18.11
C VAL A 199 7.19 -3.68 19.37
N GLN A 200 5.86 -3.77 19.32
CA GLN A 200 5.07 -4.08 20.51
C GLN A 200 3.81 -4.87 20.21
N THR A 201 3.34 -5.60 21.22
CA THR A 201 2.01 -6.20 21.24
C THR A 201 1.04 -5.17 21.84
N PRO A 202 0.12 -4.58 21.04
CA PRO A 202 -0.86 -3.64 21.58
C PRO A 202 -1.83 -4.35 22.53
N ASN A 203 -2.27 -3.66 23.58
CA ASN A 203 -3.21 -4.22 24.56
C ASN A 203 -4.66 -4.33 24.04
N ALA A 204 -5.01 -3.52 23.05
CA ALA A 204 -6.35 -3.49 22.45
C ALA A 204 -6.26 -3.03 20.97
N PRO A 205 -7.24 -3.41 20.12
CA PRO A 205 -7.36 -2.82 18.79
C PRO A 205 -7.72 -1.34 18.88
N LEU A 206 -7.11 -0.53 18.03
CA LEU A 206 -7.55 0.83 17.77
C LEU A 206 -8.78 0.80 16.85
N PRO A 207 -9.78 1.67 17.11
CA PRO A 207 -10.94 1.78 16.25
C PRO A 207 -10.54 2.35 14.89
N LEU A 208 -11.11 1.80 13.82
CA LEU A 208 -11.00 2.42 12.50
C LEU A 208 -12.03 3.55 12.36
N PRO A 209 -11.64 4.70 11.80
CA PRO A 209 -12.58 5.77 11.45
C PRO A 209 -13.57 5.26 10.38
N PRO A 210 -14.82 5.73 10.34
CA PRO A 210 -15.80 5.29 9.35
C PRO A 210 -15.32 5.50 7.91
N VAL A 211 -15.80 4.69 6.98
CA VAL A 211 -15.45 4.83 5.56
C VAL A 211 -16.07 6.11 5.00
N ASP A 212 -15.21 7.01 4.49
CA ASP A 212 -15.61 8.24 3.81
C ASP A 212 -15.93 7.97 2.34
N VAL A 213 -15.18 7.06 1.72
CA VAL A 213 -15.26 6.77 0.28
C VAL A 213 -15.28 5.27 0.03
N HIS A 214 -16.33 4.76 -0.62
CA HIS A 214 -16.41 3.35 -1.02
C HIS A 214 -16.05 3.16 -2.49
N LEU A 215 -15.16 2.21 -2.78
CA LEU A 215 -14.75 1.84 -4.14
C LEU A 215 -15.94 1.56 -5.08
N LYS A 216 -16.98 0.89 -4.57
CA LYS A 216 -18.20 0.56 -5.32
C LYS A 216 -18.92 1.78 -5.90
N ASN A 217 -18.72 2.96 -5.32
CA ASN A 217 -19.36 4.19 -5.79
C ASN A 217 -18.79 4.69 -7.12
N PHE A 218 -17.65 4.16 -7.55
CA PHE A 218 -16.98 4.52 -8.80
C PHE A 218 -17.15 3.49 -9.90
N LEU A 219 -17.70 2.31 -9.58
CA LEU A 219 -17.89 1.25 -10.56
C LEU A 219 -19.23 1.48 -11.26
N LEU A 220 -19.22 1.42 -12.59
CA LEU A 220 -20.47 1.40 -13.34
C LEU A 220 -21.27 0.16 -12.90
N ASN A 221 -22.50 0.38 -12.46
CA ASN A 221 -23.42 -0.72 -12.17
C ASN A 221 -23.69 -1.46 -13.49
N HIS A 222 -23.14 -2.67 -13.62
CA HIS A 222 -23.55 -3.64 -14.63
C HIS A 222 -24.56 -4.61 -14.04
#